data_AF-A0A2G6FLT3-F1
#
_entry.id   AF-A0A2G6FLT3-F1
#
_cell.length_a   1.000
_cell.length_b   1.000
_cell.length_c   1.000
_cell.angle_alpha   90.00
_cell.angle_beta   90.00
_cell.angle_gamma   90.00
#
_symmetry.space_group_name_H-M   'P 1'
#
loop_
_entity.id
_entity.type
_entity.pdbx_description
1 polymer ?
#
loop_
_entity_poly.entity_id
_entity_poly.type
_entity_poly.pdbx_seq_one_letter_code
_entity_poly.pdbx_strand_id
1 'polypeptide(L)'
;MYLATEQQRGVTRYRIRISVQTDKDLYASQTVFDLGPDPCRFFNIVAEHCVIFDDALLSALQDAEIRRPADELEKLLFAFFPQDVQQRLLLFRDRGIKYKGPLSPEEKEQIQRQVHIVDKRRLYYLRYGAVDQSRLYRLNEKCCRPLIGQSRDEREYYFREQEKVLEPGMYLQYVYAIFNLCRHFQQSFASWLPEALPRDEIGRHLKEALRLLQLDTSFWQAEKAGEQLHPHLQHYLWMLRNFVPRTASFQQRFAEDFIAGRRQFKWPERKTPTASPEKFKEIWGVSREQLQAMSQRELTRLYRKKALELHPDKGGDAELFIVMREIYTALSKK
;
A
#
# COMPACT_ATOMS: atom_id res chain seq x y z
N MET A 1 -0.66 21.15 10.26
CA MET A 1 -2.14 21.20 10.41
C MET A 1 -2.67 19.95 9.73
N TYR A 2 -3.62 19.28 10.34
CA TYR A 2 -4.16 18.02 9.85
C TYR A 2 -5.64 17.89 10.19
N LEU A 3 -6.32 17.01 9.45
CA LEU A 3 -7.72 16.68 9.65
C LEU A 3 -7.84 15.46 10.55
N ALA A 4 -8.31 15.65 11.78
CA ALA A 4 -8.60 14.58 12.71
C ALA A 4 -10.04 14.06 12.48
N THR A 5 -10.19 12.73 12.46
CA THR A 5 -11.47 12.03 12.28
C THR A 5 -11.77 11.19 13.51
N GLU A 6 -12.80 11.56 14.26
CA GLU A 6 -13.25 10.82 15.45
C GLU A 6 -14.60 10.15 15.20
N GLN A 7 -14.74 8.90 15.63
CA GLN A 7 -16.03 8.22 15.65
C GLN A 7 -16.69 8.45 17.02
N GLN A 8 -17.78 9.20 17.06
CA GLN A 8 -18.57 9.41 18.27
C GLN A 8 -20.01 8.93 18.05
N ARG A 9 -20.43 7.91 18.80
CA ARG A 9 -21.81 7.38 18.77
C ARG A 9 -22.33 7.03 17.36
N GLY A 10 -21.45 6.48 16.51
CA GLY A 10 -21.79 6.10 15.13
C GLY A 10 -21.77 7.26 14.12
N VAL A 11 -21.48 8.49 14.57
CA VAL A 11 -21.31 9.65 13.71
C VAL A 11 -19.81 9.99 13.62
N THR A 12 -19.33 10.17 12.38
CA THR A 12 -17.96 10.63 12.15
C THR A 12 -17.92 12.14 12.35
N ARG A 13 -16.98 12.63 13.16
CA ARG A 13 -16.77 14.06 13.42
C ARG A 13 -15.37 14.45 12.97
N TYR A 14 -15.29 15.58 12.27
CA TYR A 14 -14.08 16.11 11.69
C TYR A 14 -13.60 17.34 12.48
N ARG A 15 -12.31 17.39 12.79
CA ARG A 15 -11.69 18.51 13.49
C ARG A 15 -10.38 18.89 12.82
N ILE A 16 -10.11 20.19 12.78
CA ILE A 16 -8.83 20.71 12.35
C ILE A 16 -7.94 20.86 13.58
N ARG A 17 -6.78 20.22 13.54
CA ARG A 17 -5.79 20.25 14.60
C ARG A 17 -4.44 20.73 14.10
N ILE A 18 -3.67 21.28 15.03
CA ILE A 18 -2.27 21.66 14.83
C ILE A 18 -1.39 20.99 15.88
N SER A 19 -0.13 20.77 15.53
CA SER A 19 0.88 20.38 16.48
C SER A 19 1.51 21.62 17.08
N VAL A 20 1.48 21.72 18.40
CA VAL A 20 2.05 22.83 19.18
C VAL A 20 3.19 22.28 20.01
N GLN A 21 4.31 22.98 19.97
CA GLN A 21 5.48 22.61 20.76
C GLN A 21 5.24 22.98 22.24
N THR A 22 5.33 22.02 23.15
CA THR A 22 5.17 22.26 24.59
C THR A 22 6.51 22.46 25.29
N ASP A 23 7.46 21.56 25.03
CA ASP A 23 8.83 21.60 25.54
C ASP A 23 9.83 21.44 24.38
N LYS A 24 11.14 21.47 24.67
CA LYS A 24 12.17 21.17 23.66
C LYS A 24 11.91 19.76 23.10
N ASP A 25 11.56 19.70 21.82
CA ASP A 25 11.27 18.48 21.04
C ASP A 25 9.98 17.70 21.37
N LEU A 26 9.12 18.18 22.27
CA LEU A 26 7.80 17.57 22.55
C LEU A 26 6.66 18.37 21.93
N TYR A 27 5.73 17.66 21.28
CA TYR A 27 4.61 18.26 20.58
C TYR A 27 3.28 17.69 21.08
N ALA A 28 2.35 18.58 21.41
CA ALA A 28 0.97 18.26 21.74
C ALA A 28 0.03 18.65 20.59
N SER A 29 -1.13 17.99 20.51
CA SER A 29 -2.17 18.34 19.57
C SER A 29 -3.11 19.39 20.18
N GLN A 30 -3.42 20.44 19.41
CA GLN A 30 -4.42 21.45 19.76
C GLN A 30 -5.50 21.48 18.69
N THR A 31 -6.76 21.52 19.11
CA THR A 31 -7.90 21.70 18.20
C THR A 31 -8.09 23.18 17.91
N VAL A 32 -8.05 23.54 16.63
CA VAL A 32 -8.26 24.92 16.16
C VAL A 32 -9.72 25.14 15.78
N PHE A 33 -10.32 24.17 15.10
CA PHE A 33 -11.69 24.30 14.63
C PHE A 33 -12.41 22.95 14.57
N ASP A 34 -13.71 22.93 14.87
CA ASP A 34 -14.56 21.74 14.81
C ASP A 34 -15.49 21.83 13.59
N LEU A 35 -15.26 20.99 12.59
CA LEU A 35 -16.04 20.94 11.35
C LEU A 35 -17.32 20.11 11.49
N GLY A 36 -17.58 19.53 12.66
CA GLY A 36 -18.75 18.68 12.88
C GLY A 36 -18.75 17.44 11.97
N PRO A 37 -19.94 16.91 11.62
CA PRO A 37 -20.06 15.69 10.84
C PRO A 37 -19.99 15.89 9.32
N ASP A 38 -20.18 17.12 8.84
CA ASP A 38 -20.25 17.43 7.42
C ASP A 38 -19.32 18.61 7.06
N PRO A 39 -18.08 18.33 6.64
CA PRO A 39 -17.11 19.36 6.23
C PRO A 39 -17.55 20.18 5.01
N CYS A 40 -18.48 19.68 4.19
CA CYS A 40 -18.96 20.35 2.98
C CYS A 40 -19.66 21.68 3.28
N ARG A 41 -20.12 21.88 4.52
CA ARG A 41 -20.79 23.11 4.94
C ARG A 41 -19.87 24.32 5.07
N PHE A 42 -18.55 24.10 5.11
CA PHE A 42 -17.55 25.13 5.35
C PHE A 42 -16.87 25.63 4.07
N PHE A 43 -17.34 25.19 2.90
CA PHE A 43 -16.90 25.74 1.63
C PHE A 43 -18.05 25.81 0.62
N ASN A 44 -17.98 26.79 -0.26
CA ASN A 44 -18.86 26.96 -1.40
C ASN A 44 -18.05 26.94 -2.68
N ILE A 45 -18.64 26.41 -3.75
CA ILE A 45 -18.00 26.33 -5.06
C ILE A 45 -18.65 27.39 -5.94
N VAL A 46 -17.84 28.36 -6.36
CA VAL A 46 -18.27 29.50 -7.20
C VAL A 46 -17.59 29.39 -8.56
N ALA A 47 -18.25 29.91 -9.60
CA ALA A 47 -17.72 29.91 -10.98
C ALA A 47 -17.25 28.51 -11.41
N GLU A 48 -18.08 27.53 -11.07
CA GLU A 48 -17.91 26.09 -11.26
C GLU A 48 -16.74 25.42 -10.50
N HIS A 49 -15.57 26.06 -10.27
CA HIS A 49 -14.37 25.39 -9.70
C HIS A 49 -13.60 26.17 -8.64
N CYS A 50 -14.01 27.38 -8.31
CA CYS A 50 -13.35 28.16 -7.26
C CYS A 50 -13.92 27.77 -5.90
N VAL A 51 -13.09 27.21 -5.04
CA VAL A 51 -13.47 26.86 -3.67
C VAL A 51 -13.29 28.09 -2.77
N ILE A 52 -14.38 28.56 -2.18
CA ILE A 52 -14.40 29.66 -1.21
C ILE A 52 -14.74 29.08 0.16
N PHE A 53 -13.88 29.27 1.14
CA PHE A 53 -14.09 28.80 2.51
C PHE A 53 -14.88 29.82 3.34
N ASP A 54 -15.57 29.34 4.36
CA ASP A 54 -16.28 30.17 5.34
C ASP A 54 -15.31 31.13 6.06
N ASP A 55 -15.71 32.39 6.20
CA ASP A 55 -14.95 33.44 6.89
C ASP A 55 -14.64 33.07 8.34
N ALA A 56 -15.60 32.44 9.05
CA ALA A 56 -15.39 32.05 10.45
C ALA A 56 -14.27 31.00 10.58
N LEU A 57 -14.18 30.09 9.61
CA LEU A 57 -13.11 29.10 9.54
C LEU A 57 -11.78 29.78 9.20
N LEU A 58 -11.75 30.68 8.23
CA LEU A 58 -10.53 31.39 7.85
C LEU A 58 -9.99 32.26 9.00
N SER A 59 -10.86 32.97 9.72
CA SER A 59 -10.47 33.76 10.90
C SER A 59 -9.88 32.89 12.01
N ALA A 60 -10.49 31.75 12.33
CA ALA A 60 -9.96 30.85 13.35
C ALA A 60 -8.56 30.30 13.02
N LEU A 61 -8.26 30.06 11.73
CA LEU A 61 -6.93 29.63 11.30
C LEU A 61 -5.91 30.77 11.29
N GLN A 62 -6.34 32.01 11.03
CA GLN A 62 -5.48 33.19 11.14
C GLN A 62 -5.09 33.45 12.59
N ASP A 63 -6.03 33.31 13.53
CA ASP A 63 -5.78 33.42 14.97
C ASP A 63 -4.79 32.35 15.46
N ALA A 64 -4.75 31.19 14.80
CA ALA A 64 -3.77 30.13 15.03
C ALA A 64 -2.43 30.32 14.28
N GLU A 65 -2.17 31.52 13.75
CA GLU A 65 -0.95 31.92 13.03
C GLU A 65 -0.62 31.08 11.78
N ILE A 66 -1.64 30.47 11.15
CA ILE A 66 -1.44 29.63 9.98
C ILE A 66 -1.22 30.50 8.74
N ARG A 67 -0.05 30.32 8.12
CA ARG A 67 0.29 31.00 6.87
C ARG A 67 -0.52 30.42 5.71
N ARG A 68 -1.25 31.27 5.00
CA ARG A 68 -2.10 30.92 3.83
C ARG A 68 -3.15 29.84 4.18
N PRO A 69 -4.14 30.17 5.02
CA PRO A 69 -5.13 29.20 5.49
C PRO A 69 -5.93 28.55 4.36
N ALA A 70 -6.25 29.28 3.29
CA ALA A 70 -6.98 28.75 2.14
C ALA A 70 -6.22 27.62 1.41
N ASP A 71 -4.91 27.80 1.15
CA ASP A 71 -4.08 26.78 0.47
C ASP A 71 -4.00 25.48 1.29
N GLU A 72 -3.94 25.57 2.62
CA GLU A 72 -3.89 24.40 3.49
C GLU A 72 -5.26 23.73 3.66
N LEU A 73 -6.34 24.52 3.72
CA LEU A 73 -7.71 24.00 3.72
C LEU A 73 -8.05 23.25 2.43
N GLU A 74 -7.62 23.77 1.28
CA GLU A 74 -7.82 23.11 -0.02
C GLU A 74 -7.20 21.70 -0.01
N LYS A 75 -5.99 21.55 0.56
CA LYS A 75 -5.33 20.24 0.67
C LYS A 75 -6.04 19.30 1.63
N LEU A 76 -6.46 19.80 2.80
CA LEU A 76 -7.10 18.97 3.84
C LEU A 76 -8.52 18.53 3.44
N LEU A 77 -9.27 19.43 2.81
CA LEU A 77 -10.66 19.20 2.43
C LEU A 77 -10.82 18.68 0.99
N PHE A 78 -9.70 18.46 0.28
CA PHE A 78 -9.68 17.97 -1.10
C PHE A 78 -10.59 16.74 -1.32
N ALA A 79 -10.60 15.80 -0.38
CA ALA A 79 -11.39 14.57 -0.47
C ALA A 79 -12.91 14.80 -0.43
N PHE A 80 -13.36 15.96 0.08
CA PHE A 80 -14.77 16.32 0.19
C PHE A 80 -15.26 17.15 -1.01
N PHE A 81 -14.36 17.63 -1.87
CA PHE A 81 -14.77 18.38 -3.06
C PHE A 81 -15.46 17.48 -4.07
N PRO A 82 -16.40 18.00 -4.87
CA PRO A 82 -16.96 17.30 -6.02
C PRO A 82 -15.87 16.82 -6.98
N GLN A 83 -16.15 15.69 -7.64
CA GLN A 83 -15.15 15.00 -8.48
C GLN A 83 -14.61 15.90 -9.61
N ASP A 84 -15.46 16.71 -10.24
CA ASP A 84 -15.08 17.66 -11.29
C ASP A 84 -14.13 18.75 -10.79
N VAL A 85 -14.36 19.28 -9.59
CA VAL A 85 -13.45 20.23 -8.92
C VAL A 85 -12.12 19.55 -8.58
N GLN A 86 -12.16 18.33 -8.03
CA GLN A 86 -10.96 17.55 -7.75
C GLN A 86 -10.11 17.35 -9.01
N GLN A 87 -10.72 16.96 -10.14
CA GLN A 87 -10.00 16.74 -11.40
C GLN A 87 -9.31 18.01 -11.90
N ARG A 88 -9.98 19.17 -11.81
CA ARG A 88 -9.38 20.45 -12.21
C ARG A 88 -8.25 20.88 -11.29
N LEU A 89 -8.44 20.76 -9.97
CA LEU A 89 -7.39 21.10 -9.00
C LEU A 89 -6.17 20.17 -9.14
N LEU A 90 -6.36 18.89 -9.48
CA LEU A 90 -5.26 17.95 -9.77
C LEU A 90 -4.32 18.43 -10.88
N LEU A 91 -4.82 19.20 -11.86
CA LEU A 91 -3.98 19.75 -12.94
C LEU A 91 -2.94 20.74 -12.41
N PHE A 92 -3.26 21.44 -11.31
CA PHE A 92 -2.42 22.47 -10.69
C PHE A 92 -1.74 21.98 -9.41
N ARG A 93 -2.22 20.87 -8.85
CA ARG A 93 -1.63 20.20 -7.70
C ARG A 93 -0.15 19.93 -7.96
N ASP A 94 0.66 20.17 -6.94
CA ASP A 94 2.10 19.93 -6.93
C ASP A 94 3.00 20.87 -7.76
N ARG A 95 2.44 21.80 -8.56
CA ARG A 95 3.25 22.79 -9.31
C ARG A 95 4.08 23.74 -8.43
N GLY A 96 3.78 23.80 -7.13
CA GLY A 96 4.49 24.59 -6.13
C GLY A 96 5.46 23.81 -5.22
N ILE A 97 5.64 22.49 -5.43
CA ILE A 97 6.53 21.70 -4.56
C ILE A 97 7.99 22.07 -4.83
N LYS A 98 8.55 22.87 -3.93
CA LYS A 98 9.98 23.19 -3.94
C LYS A 98 10.77 21.98 -3.44
N TYR A 99 11.78 21.59 -4.21
CA TYR A 99 12.75 20.57 -3.78
C TYR A 99 13.46 21.03 -2.50
N LYS A 100 13.28 20.28 -1.40
CA LYS A 100 13.83 20.61 -0.07
C LYS A 100 15.31 20.25 0.14
N GLY A 101 16.05 19.88 -0.91
CA GLY A 101 17.50 19.66 -0.78
C GLY A 101 17.92 18.45 0.08
N PRO A 102 19.24 18.32 0.35
CA PRO A 102 19.77 17.40 1.36
C PRO A 102 19.30 17.76 2.78
N LEU A 103 19.46 16.85 3.74
CA LEU A 103 19.12 17.12 5.15
C LEU A 103 20.18 18.01 5.78
N SER A 104 19.74 19.05 6.49
CA SER A 104 20.62 19.83 7.35
C SER A 104 21.08 19.01 8.57
N PRO A 105 22.20 19.36 9.23
CA PRO A 105 22.62 18.72 10.46
C PRO A 105 21.55 18.77 11.56
N GLU A 106 20.86 19.90 11.68
CA GLU A 106 19.75 20.11 12.63
C GLU A 106 18.56 19.17 12.34
N GLU A 107 18.18 19.03 11.07
CA GLU A 107 17.09 18.10 10.68
C GLU A 107 17.45 16.65 11.02
N LYS A 108 18.72 16.24 10.84
CA LYS A 108 19.17 14.89 11.20
C LYS A 108 19.08 14.65 12.70
N GLU A 109 19.51 15.62 13.50
CA GLU A 109 19.43 15.55 14.95
C GLU A 109 17.98 15.49 15.43
N GLN A 110 17.10 16.31 14.85
CA GLN A 110 15.66 16.27 15.11
C GLN A 110 15.06 14.91 14.76
N ILE A 111 15.44 14.31 13.62
CA ILE A 111 14.99 12.96 13.26
C ILE A 111 15.44 11.92 14.28
N GLN A 112 16.68 12.00 14.75
CA GLN A 112 17.21 11.06 15.74
C GLN A 112 16.48 11.17 17.09
N ARG A 113 16.17 12.39 17.52
CA ARG A 113 15.50 12.65 18.81
C ARG A 113 14.00 12.37 18.76
N GLN A 114 13.33 12.83 17.70
CA GLN A 114 11.86 12.86 17.67
C GLN A 114 11.25 11.60 17.04
N VAL A 115 11.93 10.91 16.12
CA VAL A 115 11.31 9.83 15.32
C VAL A 115 11.51 8.48 15.99
N HIS A 116 10.40 7.91 16.47
CA HIS A 116 10.39 6.63 17.15
C HIS A 116 10.75 5.46 16.22
N ILE A 117 11.30 4.37 16.77
CA ILE A 117 11.71 3.20 15.98
C ILE A 117 10.54 2.58 15.21
N VAL A 118 9.35 2.53 15.81
CA VAL A 118 8.13 2.02 15.14
C VAL A 118 7.79 2.85 13.91
N ASP A 119 7.93 4.17 13.97
CA ASP A 119 7.65 5.06 12.84
C ASP A 119 8.66 4.81 11.69
N LYS A 120 9.94 4.58 12.01
CA LYS A 120 10.96 4.19 11.01
C LYS A 120 10.60 2.87 10.34
N ARG A 121 10.13 1.89 11.13
CA ARG A 121 9.70 0.58 10.61
C ARG A 121 8.48 0.67 9.70
N ARG A 122 7.50 1.50 10.06
CA ARG A 122 6.33 1.80 9.23
C ARG A 122 6.76 2.40 7.88
N LEU A 123 7.60 3.45 7.91
CA LEU A 123 8.12 4.08 6.69
C LEU A 123 8.93 3.10 5.83
N TYR A 124 9.75 2.26 6.47
CA TYR A 124 10.55 1.27 5.77
C TYR A 124 9.68 0.26 5.02
N TYR A 125 8.67 -0.31 5.68
CA TYR A 125 7.75 -1.24 5.02
C TYR A 125 6.96 -0.54 3.91
N LEU A 126 6.37 0.64 4.19
CA LEU A 126 5.55 1.36 3.21
C LEU A 126 6.35 1.72 1.95
N ARG A 127 7.66 1.96 2.08
CA ARG A 127 8.52 2.34 0.95
C ARG A 127 9.11 1.15 0.21
N TYR A 128 9.47 0.07 0.90
CA TYR A 128 10.24 -1.04 0.33
C TYR A 128 9.48 -2.38 0.30
N GLY A 129 8.33 -2.49 0.96
CA GLY A 129 7.55 -3.73 1.10
C GLY A 129 8.24 -4.83 1.90
N ALA A 130 9.37 -4.52 2.56
CA ALA A 130 10.22 -5.52 3.18
C ALA A 130 9.72 -5.90 4.58
N VAL A 131 9.37 -7.19 4.75
CA VAL A 131 9.07 -7.79 6.06
C VAL A 131 10.32 -7.89 6.93
N ASP A 132 11.45 -8.26 6.34
CA ASP A 132 12.75 -8.27 7.02
C ASP A 132 13.26 -6.85 7.22
N GLN A 133 13.40 -6.47 8.50
CA GLN A 133 13.87 -5.15 8.92
C GLN A 133 15.32 -5.15 9.42
N SER A 134 16.08 -6.23 9.19
CA SER A 134 17.53 -6.28 9.47
C SER A 134 18.30 -5.12 8.82
N ARG A 135 17.80 -4.62 7.69
CA ARG A 135 18.37 -3.52 6.91
C ARG A 135 17.69 -2.17 7.13
N LEU A 136 16.99 -2.00 8.26
CA LEU A 136 16.30 -0.75 8.60
C LEU A 136 17.25 0.46 8.60
N TYR A 137 18.53 0.27 8.96
CA TYR A 137 19.56 1.32 8.90
C TYR A 137 19.80 1.87 7.49
N ARG A 138 19.36 1.18 6.44
CA ARG A 138 19.43 1.65 5.04
C ARG A 138 18.26 2.55 4.66
N LEU A 139 17.27 2.72 5.53
CA LEU A 139 16.20 3.69 5.33
C LEU A 139 16.83 5.06 5.11
N ASN A 140 16.53 5.68 3.98
CA ASN A 140 16.98 7.04 3.73
C ASN A 140 16.35 7.98 4.76
N GLU A 141 17.14 8.66 5.58
CA GLU A 141 16.67 9.56 6.64
C GLU A 141 15.72 10.65 6.11
N LYS A 142 15.83 11.01 4.82
CA LYS A 142 14.90 11.97 4.18
C LYS A 142 13.45 11.52 4.23
N CYS A 143 13.19 10.22 4.34
CA CYS A 143 11.83 9.68 4.51
C CYS A 143 11.18 10.14 5.82
N CYS A 144 11.99 10.43 6.84
CA CYS A 144 11.52 10.84 8.16
C CYS A 144 11.26 12.35 8.25
N ARG A 145 11.69 13.14 7.26
CA ARG A 145 11.51 14.60 7.23
C ARG A 145 10.06 15.05 7.44
N PRO A 146 9.02 14.39 6.90
CA PRO A 146 7.63 14.76 7.18
C PRO A 146 7.23 14.65 8.65
N LEU A 147 7.92 13.83 9.46
CA LEU A 147 7.56 13.56 10.86
C LEU A 147 8.16 14.56 11.86
N ILE A 148 9.05 15.43 11.40
CA ILE A 148 9.69 16.45 12.23
C ILE A 148 8.65 17.50 12.61
N GLY A 149 8.62 17.91 13.87
CA GLY A 149 7.74 18.99 14.32
C GLY A 149 6.27 18.60 14.48
N GLN A 150 5.99 17.30 14.55
CA GLN A 150 4.64 16.75 14.63
C GLN A 150 4.37 16.11 16.00
N SER A 151 3.17 16.36 16.52
CA SER A 151 2.59 15.62 17.65
C SER A 151 2.34 14.16 17.28
N ARG A 152 2.19 13.30 18.29
CA ARG A 152 1.86 11.88 18.08
C ARG A 152 0.56 11.74 17.26
N ASP A 153 -0.48 12.49 17.60
CA ASP A 153 -1.75 12.48 16.87
C ASP A 153 -1.57 12.81 15.37
N GLU A 154 -0.84 13.88 15.03
CA GLU A 154 -0.57 14.25 13.62
C GLU A 154 0.17 13.14 12.86
N ARG A 155 1.15 12.49 13.51
CA ARG A 155 1.89 11.38 12.90
C ARG A 155 1.01 10.17 12.65
N GLU A 156 0.10 9.84 13.56
CA GLU A 156 -0.82 8.72 13.38
C GLU A 156 -1.78 8.98 12.22
N TYR A 157 -2.29 10.21 12.05
CA TYR A 157 -3.07 10.57 10.87
C TYR A 157 -2.24 10.53 9.59
N TYR A 158 -0.99 10.99 9.63
CA TYR A 158 -0.07 10.86 8.50
C TYR A 158 0.13 9.39 8.10
N PHE A 159 0.39 8.50 9.07
CA PHE A 159 0.54 7.07 8.79
C PHE A 159 -0.74 6.44 8.27
N ARG A 160 -1.92 6.78 8.83
CA ARG A 160 -3.20 6.29 8.30
C ARG A 160 -3.39 6.62 6.83
N GLU A 161 -3.01 7.83 6.41
CA GLU A 161 -3.07 8.21 4.99
C GLU A 161 -2.08 7.40 4.14
N GLN A 162 -0.85 7.19 4.62
CA GLN A 162 0.13 6.36 3.91
C GLN A 162 -0.26 4.87 3.85
N GLU A 163 -0.91 4.36 4.90
CA GLU A 163 -1.35 2.97 5.04
C GLU A 163 -2.52 2.63 4.12
N LYS A 164 -3.23 3.61 3.53
CA LYS A 164 -4.30 3.38 2.54
C LYS A 164 -3.85 2.62 1.30
N VAL A 165 -2.55 2.64 0.98
CA VAL A 165 -1.98 1.87 -0.14
C VAL A 165 -1.96 0.36 0.13
N LEU A 166 -2.09 -0.06 1.39
CA LEU A 166 -1.99 -1.46 1.79
C LEU A 166 -3.28 -2.22 1.47
N GLU A 167 -3.13 -3.30 0.69
CA GLU A 167 -4.21 -4.24 0.44
C GLU A 167 -4.45 -5.17 1.66
N PRO A 168 -5.66 -5.73 1.82
CA PRO A 168 -5.95 -6.67 2.90
C PRO A 168 -5.00 -7.88 3.00
N GLY A 169 -4.42 -8.32 1.87
CA GLY A 169 -3.42 -9.39 1.83
C GLY A 169 -2.02 -8.99 2.30
N MET A 170 -1.78 -7.71 2.57
CA MET A 170 -0.51 -7.19 3.10
C MET A 170 -0.58 -6.88 4.59
N TYR A 171 -1.78 -6.86 5.20
CA TYR A 171 -1.96 -6.46 6.60
C TYR A 171 -1.15 -7.30 7.59
N LEU A 172 -1.12 -8.63 7.40
CA LEU A 172 -0.32 -9.50 8.26
C LEU A 172 1.15 -9.13 8.21
N GLN A 173 1.71 -9.06 7.01
CA GLN A 173 3.12 -8.73 6.78
C GLN A 173 3.48 -7.35 7.35
N TYR A 174 2.61 -6.37 7.13
CA TYR A 174 2.80 -5.01 7.63
C TYR A 174 2.84 -4.97 9.15
N VAL A 175 1.79 -5.46 9.81
CA VAL A 175 1.68 -5.49 11.27
C VAL A 175 2.85 -6.29 11.88
N TYR A 176 3.17 -7.43 11.28
CA TYR A 176 4.28 -8.27 11.71
C TYR A 176 5.63 -7.53 11.66
N ALA A 177 5.87 -6.80 10.58
CA ALA A 177 7.10 -6.05 10.38
C ALA A 177 7.20 -4.85 11.33
N ILE A 178 6.17 -3.99 11.43
CA ILE A 178 6.27 -2.73 12.22
C ILE A 178 6.48 -2.96 13.71
N PHE A 179 5.90 -4.03 14.25
CA PHE A 179 6.10 -4.44 15.65
C PHE A 179 7.32 -5.35 15.83
N ASN A 180 8.02 -5.69 14.75
CA ASN A 180 9.20 -6.55 14.73
C ASN A 180 8.92 -7.88 15.46
N LEU A 181 7.80 -8.52 15.11
CA LEU A 181 7.33 -9.73 15.77
C LEU A 181 8.23 -10.95 15.51
N CYS A 182 9.04 -10.90 14.45
CA CYS A 182 10.00 -11.96 14.10
C CYS A 182 10.96 -12.34 15.24
N ARG A 183 11.29 -11.41 16.14
CA ARG A 183 12.18 -11.68 17.29
C ARG A 183 11.64 -12.74 18.27
N HIS A 184 10.34 -13.02 18.22
CA HIS A 184 9.71 -14.00 19.11
C HIS A 184 9.71 -15.42 18.54
N PHE A 185 10.17 -15.58 17.29
CA PHE A 185 10.16 -16.84 16.57
C PHE A 185 11.59 -17.33 16.33
N GLN A 186 11.82 -18.63 16.50
CA GLN A 186 13.13 -19.25 16.29
C GLN A 186 13.29 -19.81 14.86
N GLN A 187 12.17 -19.94 14.13
CA GLN A 187 12.14 -20.49 12.80
C GLN A 187 12.92 -19.59 11.83
N SER A 188 13.78 -20.18 10.99
CA SER A 188 14.61 -19.44 10.04
C SER A 188 13.78 -18.59 9.07
N PHE A 189 12.61 -19.09 8.66
CA PHE A 189 11.70 -18.41 7.74
C PHE A 189 10.86 -17.29 8.38
N ALA A 190 10.90 -17.13 9.71
CA ALA A 190 10.05 -16.17 10.41
C ALA A 190 10.30 -14.71 10.00
N SER A 191 11.49 -14.39 9.47
CA SER A 191 11.83 -13.03 9.07
C SER A 191 11.27 -12.61 7.70
N TRP A 192 10.94 -13.57 6.81
CA TRP A 192 10.44 -13.27 5.46
C TRP A 192 9.09 -13.90 5.12
N LEU A 193 8.63 -14.91 5.86
CA LEU A 193 7.37 -15.61 5.60
C LEU A 193 6.50 -15.73 6.86
N PRO A 194 5.91 -14.62 7.35
CA PRO A 194 5.04 -14.64 8.51
C PRO A 194 3.75 -15.46 8.30
N GLU A 195 3.31 -15.66 7.06
CA GLU A 195 2.12 -16.45 6.72
C GLU A 195 2.24 -17.93 7.10
N ALA A 196 3.47 -18.46 7.19
CA ALA A 196 3.73 -19.85 7.56
C ALA A 196 3.74 -20.08 9.08
N LEU A 197 3.67 -19.00 9.89
CA LEU A 197 3.67 -19.10 11.34
C LEU A 197 2.23 -19.23 11.88
N PRO A 198 2.03 -19.85 13.06
CA PRO A 198 0.69 -20.01 13.60
C PRO A 198 0.12 -18.65 14.03
N ARG A 199 -1.05 -18.32 13.48
CA ARG A 199 -1.68 -16.98 13.62
C ARG A 199 -2.00 -16.63 15.07
N ASP A 200 -2.34 -17.62 15.89
CA ASP A 200 -2.65 -17.41 17.31
C ASP A 200 -1.41 -16.92 18.09
N GLU A 201 -0.22 -17.40 17.73
CA GLU A 201 1.03 -16.95 18.35
C GLU A 201 1.34 -15.51 17.95
N ILE A 202 1.21 -15.20 16.65
CA ILE A 202 1.37 -13.82 16.15
C ILE A 202 0.41 -12.88 16.89
N GLY A 203 -0.85 -13.29 17.06
CA GLY A 203 -1.84 -12.51 17.80
C GLY A 203 -1.46 -12.27 19.26
N ARG A 204 -0.90 -13.28 19.95
CA ARG A 204 -0.38 -13.13 21.32
C ARG A 204 0.78 -12.14 21.40
N HIS A 205 1.78 -12.29 20.52
CA HIS A 205 2.94 -11.40 20.50
C HIS A 205 2.57 -9.97 20.10
N LEU A 206 1.60 -9.79 19.20
CA LEU A 206 1.09 -8.46 18.85
C LEU A 206 0.42 -7.79 20.05
N LYS A 207 -0.43 -8.49 20.80
CA LYS A 207 -1.08 -7.93 21.99
C LYS A 207 -0.04 -7.42 23.01
N GLU A 208 1.00 -8.20 23.26
CA GLU A 208 2.07 -7.79 24.16
C GLU A 208 2.87 -6.60 23.60
N ALA A 209 3.19 -6.60 22.29
CA ALA A 209 3.87 -5.48 21.66
C ALA A 209 3.05 -4.18 21.72
N LEU A 210 1.72 -4.25 21.54
CA LEU A 210 0.82 -3.10 21.68
C LEU A 210 0.75 -2.60 23.13
N ARG A 211 0.71 -3.50 24.11
CA ARG A 211 0.75 -3.16 25.54
C ARG A 211 2.03 -2.43 25.89
N LEU A 212 3.18 -2.93 25.44
CA LEU A 212 4.48 -2.30 25.66
C LEU A 212 4.55 -0.92 25.00
N LEU A 213 4.07 -0.79 23.76
CA LEU A 213 4.05 0.49 23.05
C LEU A 213 3.11 1.52 23.71
N GLN A 214 2.01 1.07 24.31
CA GLN A 214 1.12 1.97 25.05
C GLN A 214 1.78 2.56 26.30
N LEU A 215 2.64 1.81 26.97
CA LEU A 215 3.37 2.26 28.16
C LEU A 215 4.61 3.10 27.80
N ASP A 216 5.01 3.14 26.53
CA ASP A 216 6.20 3.83 26.07
C ASP A 216 5.99 5.35 26.00
N THR A 217 6.57 6.08 26.95
CA THR A 217 6.50 7.54 27.01
C THR A 217 7.23 8.21 25.85
N SER A 218 8.27 7.58 25.31
CA SER A 218 9.00 8.13 24.15
C SER A 218 8.16 8.11 22.88
N PHE A 219 7.22 7.16 22.79
CA PHE A 219 6.30 7.06 21.68
C PHE A 219 5.19 8.12 21.74
N TRP A 220 4.56 8.29 22.91
CA TRP A 220 3.42 9.21 23.09
C TRP A 220 3.81 10.69 23.26
N GLN A 221 5.08 10.99 23.51
CA GLN A 221 5.57 12.35 23.72
C GLN A 221 4.78 13.06 24.84
N ALA A 222 4.11 14.18 24.53
CA ALA A 222 3.29 14.95 25.46
C ALA A 222 1.86 14.39 25.65
N GLU A 223 1.46 13.39 24.86
CA GLU A 223 0.13 12.80 24.93
C GLU A 223 0.06 11.76 26.05
N LYS A 224 -1.03 11.78 26.83
CA LYS A 224 -1.20 10.84 27.95
C LYS A 224 -1.80 9.54 27.43
N ALA A 225 -1.10 8.43 27.67
CA ALA A 225 -1.67 7.11 27.48
C ALA A 225 -2.87 6.92 28.43
N GLY A 226 -4.04 6.60 27.88
CA GLY A 226 -5.22 6.26 28.66
C GLY A 226 -5.14 4.85 29.26
N GLU A 227 -6.12 4.50 30.11
CA GLU A 227 -6.25 3.14 30.66
C GLU A 227 -6.66 2.09 29.61
N GLN A 228 -7.42 2.52 28.59
CA GLN A 228 -7.84 1.67 27.48
C GLN A 228 -6.86 1.75 26.31
N LEU A 229 -6.86 0.74 25.44
CA LEU A 229 -6.02 0.74 24.25
C LEU A 229 -6.31 1.96 23.38
N HIS A 230 -5.28 2.77 23.11
CA HIS A 230 -5.45 4.00 22.34
C HIS A 230 -6.09 3.71 20.96
N PRO A 231 -7.06 4.51 20.48
CA PRO A 231 -7.72 4.27 19.20
C PRO A 231 -6.77 4.09 18.00
N HIS A 232 -5.65 4.80 18.01
CA HIS A 232 -4.58 4.64 16.99
C HIS A 232 -3.94 3.25 17.00
N LEU A 233 -3.80 2.63 18.17
CA LEU A 233 -3.26 1.28 18.29
C LEU A 233 -4.29 0.19 17.97
N GLN A 234 -5.58 0.45 18.23
CA GLN A 234 -6.67 -0.46 17.86
C GLN A 234 -6.71 -0.73 16.35
N HIS A 235 -6.27 0.23 15.53
CA HIS A 235 -6.19 0.08 14.08
C HIS A 235 -5.41 -1.17 13.65
N TYR A 236 -4.29 -1.48 14.31
CA TYR A 236 -3.47 -2.65 13.97
C TYR A 236 -4.13 -3.98 14.33
N LEU A 237 -4.97 -4.00 15.36
CA LEU A 237 -5.80 -5.17 15.68
C LEU A 237 -6.85 -5.39 14.59
N TRP A 238 -7.46 -4.31 14.10
CA TRP A 238 -8.40 -4.37 12.98
C TRP A 238 -7.73 -4.84 11.68
N MET A 239 -6.54 -4.34 11.35
CA MET A 239 -5.76 -4.81 10.21
C MET A 239 -5.50 -6.32 10.29
N LEU A 240 -5.00 -6.82 11.44
CA LEU A 240 -4.73 -8.25 11.59
C LEU A 240 -6.01 -9.10 11.49
N ARG A 241 -7.13 -8.62 12.04
CA ARG A 241 -8.43 -9.31 11.97
C ARG A 241 -8.96 -9.40 10.53
N ASN A 242 -8.85 -8.30 9.78
CA ASN A 242 -9.32 -8.19 8.39
C ASN A 242 -8.31 -8.70 7.36
N PHE A 243 -7.21 -9.31 7.79
CA PHE A 243 -6.26 -9.95 6.89
C PHE A 243 -6.94 -11.09 6.11
N VAL A 244 -6.85 -11.00 4.77
CA VAL A 244 -7.31 -12.05 3.85
C VAL A 244 -6.08 -12.56 3.11
N PRO A 245 -5.70 -13.84 3.25
CA PRO A 245 -4.55 -14.39 2.52
C PRO A 245 -4.70 -14.16 1.02
N ARG A 246 -3.70 -13.53 0.39
CA ARG A 246 -3.63 -13.49 -1.07
C ARG A 246 -3.47 -14.94 -1.53
N THR A 247 -4.39 -15.45 -2.33
CA THR A 247 -4.38 -16.81 -2.91
C THR A 247 -3.24 -17.06 -3.90
N ALA A 248 -2.21 -16.20 -3.93
CA ALA A 248 -1.02 -16.45 -4.74
C ALA A 248 -0.27 -17.61 -4.09
N SER A 249 -0.09 -18.70 -4.84
CA SER A 249 0.71 -19.83 -4.38
C SER A 249 2.10 -19.32 -3.96
N PHE A 250 2.70 -19.91 -2.93
CA PHE A 250 4.07 -19.61 -2.50
C PHE A 250 5.04 -19.49 -3.69
N GLN A 251 4.85 -20.34 -4.70
CA GLN A 251 5.60 -20.39 -5.94
C GLN A 251 5.46 -19.09 -6.76
N GLN A 252 4.27 -18.50 -6.79
CA GLN A 252 4.01 -17.26 -7.52
C GLN A 252 4.70 -16.07 -6.85
N ARG A 253 4.63 -15.94 -5.52
CA ARG A 253 5.36 -14.90 -4.77
C ARG A 253 6.87 -15.06 -4.90
N PHE A 254 7.38 -16.29 -4.73
CA PHE A 254 8.80 -16.58 -4.94
C PHE A 254 9.24 -16.21 -6.35
N ALA A 255 8.44 -16.54 -7.36
CA ALA A 255 8.71 -16.17 -8.74
C ALA A 255 8.71 -14.64 -8.93
N GLU A 256 7.70 -13.93 -8.43
CA GLU A 256 7.60 -12.47 -8.52
C GLU A 256 8.81 -11.77 -7.87
N ASP A 257 9.19 -12.17 -6.66
CA ASP A 257 10.36 -11.61 -5.95
C ASP A 257 11.68 -11.94 -6.66
N PHE A 258 11.82 -13.18 -7.15
CA PHE A 258 12.99 -13.60 -7.93
C PHE A 258 13.13 -12.81 -9.25
N ILE A 259 12.02 -12.55 -9.93
CA ILE A 259 11.95 -11.78 -11.17
C ILE A 259 12.27 -10.30 -10.89
N ALA A 260 11.62 -9.71 -9.88
CA ALA A 260 11.82 -8.31 -9.52
C ALA A 260 13.27 -8.03 -9.07
N GLY A 261 13.92 -8.99 -8.42
CA GLY A 261 15.32 -8.90 -8.00
C GLY A 261 16.35 -8.98 -9.13
N ARG A 262 15.97 -9.43 -10.34
CA ARG A 262 16.88 -9.64 -11.46
C ARG A 262 16.41 -8.89 -12.71
N ARG A 263 16.93 -7.68 -12.92
CA ARG A 263 16.65 -6.84 -14.12
C ARG A 263 16.94 -7.51 -15.48
N GLN A 264 17.71 -8.60 -15.49
CA GLN A 264 18.07 -9.36 -16.70
C GLN A 264 17.35 -10.71 -16.81
N PHE A 265 16.44 -11.04 -15.88
CA PHE A 265 15.71 -12.30 -15.97
C PHE A 265 14.75 -12.27 -17.15
N LYS A 266 14.97 -13.18 -18.11
CA LYS A 266 14.02 -13.52 -19.15
C LYS A 266 13.60 -14.96 -18.91
N TRP A 267 12.30 -15.21 -18.94
CA TRP A 267 11.81 -16.59 -18.99
C TRP A 267 12.46 -17.29 -20.18
N PRO A 268 13.02 -18.50 -20.02
CA PRO A 268 13.46 -19.27 -21.17
C PRO A 268 12.28 -19.40 -22.15
N GLU A 269 12.56 -19.23 -23.44
CA GLU A 269 11.55 -19.46 -24.46
C GLU A 269 10.96 -20.85 -24.22
N ARG A 270 9.63 -20.93 -24.13
CA ARG A 270 8.93 -22.20 -23.95
C ARG A 270 9.34 -23.10 -25.11
N LYS A 271 10.18 -24.10 -24.84
CA LYS A 271 10.50 -25.14 -25.81
C LYS A 271 9.17 -25.74 -26.23
N THR A 272 8.92 -25.79 -27.53
CA THR A 272 7.75 -26.48 -28.08
C THR A 272 7.66 -27.86 -27.43
N PRO A 273 6.49 -28.29 -26.92
CA PRO A 273 6.33 -29.64 -26.43
C PRO A 273 6.76 -30.60 -27.54
N THR A 274 7.80 -31.38 -27.29
CA THR A 274 8.16 -32.49 -28.17
C THR A 274 7.10 -33.58 -27.94
N ALA A 275 5.90 -33.39 -28.47
CA ALA A 275 4.93 -34.48 -28.51
C ALA A 275 5.54 -35.64 -29.32
N SER A 276 5.28 -36.88 -28.89
CA SER A 276 5.68 -38.08 -29.64
C SER A 276 5.18 -37.98 -31.09
N PRO A 277 5.96 -38.40 -32.11
CA PRO A 277 5.54 -38.40 -33.51
C PRO A 277 4.18 -39.07 -33.75
N GLU A 278 3.84 -40.06 -32.91
CA GLU A 278 2.57 -40.79 -32.95
C GLU A 278 1.39 -39.91 -32.52
N LYS A 279 1.52 -39.15 -31.41
CA LYS A 279 0.50 -38.21 -30.94
C LYS A 279 0.29 -37.03 -31.91
N PHE A 280 1.34 -36.64 -32.64
CA PHE A 280 1.21 -35.62 -33.70
C PHE A 280 0.29 -36.05 -34.82
N LYS A 281 0.43 -37.31 -35.27
CA LYS A 281 -0.40 -37.88 -36.35
C LYS A 281 -1.86 -38.07 -35.89
N GLU A 282 -2.06 -38.42 -34.62
CA GLU A 282 -3.38 -38.59 -34.01
C GLU A 282 -4.16 -37.26 -33.94
N ILE A 283 -3.51 -36.17 -33.48
CA ILE A 283 -4.17 -34.87 -33.30
C ILE A 283 -4.44 -34.18 -34.65
N TRP A 284 -3.47 -34.21 -35.57
CA TRP A 284 -3.52 -33.41 -36.79
C TRP A 284 -3.88 -34.20 -38.05
N GLY A 285 -3.79 -35.53 -38.01
CA GLY A 285 -4.01 -36.40 -39.18
C GLY A 285 -2.93 -36.29 -40.26
N VAL A 286 -1.87 -35.51 -40.02
CA VAL A 286 -0.76 -35.23 -40.95
C VAL A 286 0.57 -35.32 -40.23
N SER A 287 1.65 -35.58 -40.97
CA SER A 287 2.99 -35.66 -40.38
C SER A 287 3.51 -34.28 -39.97
N ARG A 288 4.47 -34.26 -39.04
CA ARG A 288 5.13 -33.01 -38.58
C ARG A 288 5.81 -32.25 -39.74
N GLU A 289 6.39 -32.98 -40.69
CA GLU A 289 7.05 -32.40 -41.87
C GLU A 289 6.03 -31.73 -42.79
N GLN A 290 4.86 -32.33 -42.97
CA GLN A 290 3.76 -31.75 -43.75
C GLN A 290 3.23 -30.47 -43.10
N LEU A 291 3.09 -30.43 -41.77
CA LEU A 291 2.66 -29.23 -41.04
C LEU A 291 3.67 -28.07 -41.14
N GLN A 292 4.97 -28.37 -41.19
CA GLN A 292 6.01 -27.36 -41.33
C GLN A 292 6.14 -26.83 -42.77
N ALA A 293 5.72 -27.62 -43.76
CA ALA A 293 5.71 -27.22 -45.17
C ALA A 293 4.43 -26.46 -45.58
N MET A 294 3.38 -26.48 -44.75
CA MET A 294 2.12 -25.77 -45.03
C MET A 294 2.27 -24.25 -44.96
N SER A 295 1.53 -23.56 -45.82
CA SER A 295 1.39 -22.11 -45.72
C SER A 295 0.58 -21.71 -44.48
N GLN A 296 0.80 -20.50 -43.96
CA GLN A 296 0.07 -19.97 -42.80
C GLN A 296 -1.46 -20.04 -42.96
N ARG A 297 -1.97 -19.87 -44.18
CA ARG A 297 -3.40 -19.96 -44.50
C ARG A 297 -3.93 -21.39 -44.36
N GLU A 298 -3.17 -22.38 -44.83
CA GLU A 298 -3.52 -23.80 -44.73
C GLU A 298 -3.46 -24.29 -43.28
N LEU A 299 -2.43 -23.87 -42.54
CA LEU A 299 -2.27 -24.17 -41.12
C LEU A 299 -3.44 -23.61 -40.30
N THR A 300 -3.85 -22.36 -40.55
CA THR A 300 -4.99 -21.73 -39.87
C THR A 300 -6.31 -22.44 -40.19
N ARG A 301 -6.50 -22.88 -41.45
CA ARG A 301 -7.70 -23.62 -41.85
C ARG A 301 -7.77 -24.98 -41.15
N LEU A 302 -6.66 -25.70 -41.10
CA LEU A 302 -6.56 -27.00 -40.43
C LEU A 302 -6.78 -26.86 -38.92
N TYR A 303 -6.17 -25.85 -38.29
CA TYR A 303 -6.38 -25.55 -36.87
C TYR A 303 -7.85 -25.28 -36.56
N ARG A 304 -8.54 -24.43 -37.33
CA ARG A 304 -9.96 -24.14 -37.10
C ARG A 304 -10.84 -25.38 -37.21
N LYS A 305 -10.56 -26.27 -38.17
CA LYS A 305 -11.30 -27.52 -38.33
C LYS A 305 -11.11 -28.43 -37.11
N LYS A 306 -9.85 -28.63 -36.68
CA LYS A 306 -9.52 -29.48 -35.54
C LYS A 306 -9.93 -28.89 -34.19
N ALA A 307 -9.87 -27.58 -34.03
CA ALA A 307 -10.35 -26.86 -32.86
C ALA A 307 -11.87 -27.01 -32.68
N LEU A 308 -12.63 -27.13 -33.78
CA LEU A 308 -14.07 -27.35 -33.72
C LEU A 308 -14.43 -28.80 -33.34
N GLU A 309 -13.60 -29.77 -33.72
CA GLU A 309 -13.75 -31.20 -33.40
C GLU A 309 -13.35 -31.52 -31.96
N LEU A 310 -12.25 -30.91 -31.47
CA LEU A 310 -11.65 -31.19 -30.16
C LEU A 310 -12.04 -30.16 -29.08
N HIS A 311 -13.05 -29.32 -29.33
CA HIS A 311 -13.43 -28.29 -28.35
C HIS A 311 -14.02 -28.92 -27.07
N PRO A 312 -13.55 -28.55 -25.87
CA PRO A 312 -14.05 -29.09 -24.60
C PRO A 312 -15.57 -28.93 -24.43
N ASP A 313 -16.12 -27.78 -24.82
CA ASP A 313 -17.57 -27.51 -24.76
C ASP A 313 -18.42 -28.42 -25.68
N LYS A 314 -17.79 -29.16 -26.60
CA LYS A 314 -18.46 -30.15 -27.46
C LYS A 314 -18.17 -31.59 -27.04
N GLY A 315 -17.62 -31.80 -25.85
CA GLY A 315 -17.23 -33.13 -25.33
C GLY A 315 -15.86 -33.61 -25.82
N GLY A 316 -15.02 -32.71 -26.35
CA GLY A 316 -13.66 -33.01 -26.77
C GLY A 316 -12.67 -33.13 -25.59
N ASP A 317 -11.57 -33.84 -25.82
CA ASP A 317 -10.50 -33.99 -24.84
C ASP A 317 -9.72 -32.66 -24.65
N ALA A 318 -9.80 -32.12 -23.44
CA ALA A 318 -9.16 -30.87 -23.05
C ALA A 318 -7.62 -30.94 -23.12
N GLU A 319 -7.01 -32.10 -22.88
CA GLU A 319 -5.56 -32.26 -22.96
C GLU A 319 -5.08 -32.20 -24.42
N LEU A 320 -5.79 -32.87 -25.32
CA LEU A 320 -5.49 -32.83 -26.76
C LEU A 320 -5.69 -31.42 -27.35
N PHE A 321 -6.68 -30.68 -26.86
CA PHE A 321 -6.92 -29.30 -27.28
C PHE A 321 -5.79 -28.34 -26.87
N ILE A 322 -5.25 -28.49 -25.66
CA ILE A 322 -4.11 -27.70 -25.17
C ILE A 322 -2.87 -27.97 -26.03
N VAL A 323 -2.54 -29.25 -26.25
CA VAL A 323 -1.38 -29.66 -27.07
C VAL A 323 -1.50 -29.15 -28.51
N MET A 324 -2.69 -29.24 -29.11
CA MET A 324 -2.96 -28.70 -30.45
C MET A 324 -2.74 -27.19 -30.52
N ARG A 325 -3.26 -26.43 -29.54
CA ARG A 325 -3.11 -24.97 -29.48
C ARG A 325 -1.64 -24.57 -29.36
N GLU A 326 -0.88 -25.26 -28.52
CA GLU A 326 0.55 -25.00 -28.32
C GLU A 326 1.36 -25.19 -29.61
N ILE A 327 1.09 -26.27 -30.37
CA ILE A 327 1.73 -26.56 -31.65
C ILE A 327 1.40 -25.47 -32.69
N TYR A 328 0.14 -25.05 -32.79
CA TYR A 328 -0.26 -23.97 -33.69
C TYR A 328 0.45 -22.65 -33.35
N THR A 329 0.49 -22.26 -32.07
CA THR A 329 1.19 -21.03 -31.66
C THR A 329 2.68 -21.08 -31.88
N ALA A 330 3.30 -22.26 -31.83
CA ALA A 330 4.72 -22.42 -32.12
C ALA A 330 5.04 -22.28 -33.61
N LEU A 331 4.20 -22.85 -34.47
CA LEU A 331 4.38 -22.80 -35.93
C LEU A 331 3.99 -21.42 -36.51
N SER A 332 3.00 -20.75 -35.92
CA SER A 332 2.56 -19.41 -36.31
C SER A 332 3.50 -18.27 -35.88
N LYS A 333 4.52 -18.57 -35.05
CA LYS A 333 5.54 -17.60 -34.61
C LYS A 333 6.83 -17.64 -35.44
N LYS A 334 6.93 -18.58 -36.39
CA LYS A 334 7.86 -18.47 -37.51
C LYS A 334 7.31 -17.49 -38.52
#